data_AF-A0AAN8JNQ6-F1
#
_entry.id   AF-A0AAN8JNQ6-F1
#
_cell.length_a   1.000
_cell.length_b   1.000
_cell.length_c   1.000
_cell.angle_alpha   90.00
_cell.angle_beta   90.00
_cell.angle_gamma   90.00
#
_symmetry.space_group_name_H-M   'P 1'
#
loop_
_entity.id
_entity.type
_entity.pdbx_description
1 polymer ?
#
loop_
_entity_poly.entity_id
_entity_poly.type
_entity_poly.pdbx_seq_one_letter_code
_entity_poly.pdbx_strand_id
1 'polypeptide(L)'
;MEASTTTPQEATTKAGDDCPNGFYGTNCNMRCPTTCLNNTCDKIDGSCSHGCHGDLYGERCNSNCSSHCKDGKCDVRTGRCIGCEDDYYGDMCEESCSTCNGPCRQLDGVCLTDCKDGFWGSNGLCLQTCSYCKPGGCRIENGVCYNGCRGDLYGERCQTNCSNHCKDGKCDDRTGRCFGCEDGYYDDMCDESCSTCNGQCRQLDGVCLTGCKDGYWGCNGLCLQTCSYCNTGGCKIEDGVCYNGCKDGVNNTQCHDGCGSLPPRLNALAESVQNLHPIGAYVNYKCIDGAYLQGSSRARCRPSGEWDIPSFTCTIARTCHEAHQLGASVTPTVVIKPDIELPALTVSCEVTDNGVYTAIGNCGAERTYVQGYEAPRSYNGTINYNLDLYQIINIANASAECEQFIKFECHNVRVISYVGLTTRTGELATYLMGGIKGQMDCACHINNTCVDNLRCNCEKNDNVWRADEGFIRYKEDLPITAILLGDTGSSYEYAYYTVGNLRCKG
;
A
#
# COMPACT_ATOMS: atom_id res chain seq x y z
N MET A 1 81.25 25.82 -9.08
CA MET A 1 80.28 26.89 -8.84
C MET A 1 79.07 26.60 -9.69
N GLU A 2 77.95 26.40 -8.99
CA GLU A 2 76.56 26.44 -9.43
C GLU A 2 76.26 27.71 -10.26
N ALA A 3 75.20 27.86 -11.05
CA ALA A 3 74.20 27.01 -11.66
C ALA A 3 73.56 27.93 -12.73
N SER A 4 73.15 27.40 -13.89
CA SER A 4 72.16 28.07 -14.73
C SER A 4 71.36 27.01 -15.46
N THR A 5 70.20 26.71 -14.89
CA THR A 5 69.21 25.75 -15.39
C THR A 5 68.55 26.29 -16.65
N THR A 6 68.86 25.69 -17.80
CA THR A 6 67.94 25.67 -18.95
C THR A 6 67.14 24.38 -18.90
N THR A 7 65.83 24.56 -18.83
CA THR A 7 64.75 23.55 -18.86
C THR A 7 64.95 22.45 -19.90
N PRO A 8 64.51 21.20 -19.63
CA PRO A 8 64.41 20.17 -20.65
C PRO A 8 63.37 20.62 -21.68
N GLN A 9 63.80 20.73 -22.93
CA GLN A 9 62.93 20.93 -24.07
C GLN A 9 61.95 19.76 -24.10
N GLU A 10 60.66 20.09 -23.98
CA GLU A 10 59.55 19.16 -24.02
C GLU A 10 59.75 18.16 -25.16
N ALA A 11 59.74 16.88 -24.81
CA ALA A 11 59.46 15.83 -25.77
C ALA A 11 58.10 16.19 -26.38
N THR A 12 58.10 16.68 -27.61
CA THR A 12 56.89 16.86 -28.39
C THR A 12 56.27 15.48 -28.55
N THR A 13 55.34 15.15 -27.65
CA THR A 13 54.37 14.07 -27.85
C THR A 13 53.66 14.42 -29.14
N LYS A 14 54.00 13.69 -30.21
CA LYS A 14 53.32 13.84 -31.49
C LYS A 14 51.84 13.55 -31.19
N ALA A 15 51.01 14.58 -31.29
CA ALA A 15 49.58 14.48 -31.04
C ALA A 15 49.03 13.32 -31.88
N GLY A 16 48.08 12.57 -31.32
CA GLY A 16 47.54 11.36 -31.94
C GLY A 16 46.94 11.59 -33.35
N ASP A 17 46.82 12.82 -33.83
CA ASP A 17 46.19 13.19 -35.10
C ASP A 17 46.96 12.79 -36.38
N ASP A 18 48.24 12.40 -36.29
CA ASP A 18 49.12 12.11 -37.45
C ASP A 18 49.52 10.62 -37.58
N CYS A 19 48.76 9.69 -37.00
CA CYS A 19 49.02 8.27 -37.22
C CYS A 19 48.75 7.83 -38.68
N PRO A 20 49.57 6.92 -39.25
CA PRO A 20 49.28 6.27 -40.52
C PRO A 20 47.96 5.50 -40.47
N ASN A 21 47.26 5.40 -41.60
CA ASN A 21 45.99 4.66 -41.70
C ASN A 21 46.14 3.23 -41.17
N GLY A 22 45.20 2.82 -40.31
CA GLY A 22 45.21 1.51 -39.65
C GLY A 22 45.99 1.45 -38.33
N PHE A 23 46.51 2.58 -37.83
CA PHE A 23 47.20 2.66 -36.54
C PHE A 23 46.69 3.83 -35.68
N TYR A 24 46.79 3.68 -34.35
CA TYR A 24 46.37 4.68 -33.37
C TYR A 24 47.27 4.72 -32.12
N GLY A 25 47.05 5.72 -31.26
CA GLY A 25 47.73 5.93 -30.00
C GLY A 25 48.90 6.91 -30.08
N THR A 26 49.41 7.31 -28.92
CA THR A 26 50.46 8.36 -28.79
C THR A 26 51.76 8.08 -29.56
N ASN A 27 52.03 6.81 -29.90
CA ASN A 27 53.18 6.40 -30.70
C ASN A 27 52.80 5.66 -32.00
N CYS A 28 51.52 5.61 -32.37
CA CYS A 28 51.01 4.92 -33.57
C CYS A 28 51.43 3.45 -33.72
N ASN A 29 51.67 2.75 -32.61
CA ASN A 29 52.10 1.34 -32.60
C ASN A 29 50.94 0.35 -32.46
N MET A 30 49.75 0.84 -32.15
CA MET A 30 48.57 -0.01 -31.97
C MET A 30 47.80 -0.07 -33.29
N ARG A 31 47.52 -1.28 -33.79
CA ARG A 31 46.71 -1.46 -35.00
C ARG A 31 45.24 -1.24 -34.71
N CYS A 32 44.53 -0.58 -35.62
CA CYS A 32 43.07 -0.51 -35.58
C CYS A 32 42.47 -1.93 -35.51
N PRO A 33 41.40 -2.14 -34.72
CA PRO A 33 40.68 -3.41 -34.71
C PRO A 33 40.29 -3.84 -36.13
N THR A 34 40.50 -5.11 -36.46
CA THR A 34 40.08 -5.67 -37.78
C THR A 34 38.57 -5.73 -37.95
N THR A 35 37.85 -5.54 -36.84
CA THR A 35 36.40 -5.46 -36.75
C THR A 35 35.87 -4.06 -37.10
N CYS A 36 36.73 -3.03 -37.16
CA CYS A 36 36.34 -1.71 -37.68
C CYS A 36 36.15 -1.75 -39.19
N LEU A 37 35.11 -1.09 -39.70
CA LEU A 37 34.91 -0.92 -41.14
C LEU A 37 36.16 -0.30 -41.81
N ASN A 38 36.64 -0.98 -42.86
CA ASN A 38 37.85 -0.61 -43.60
C ASN A 38 39.12 -0.55 -42.74
N ASN A 39 39.15 -1.25 -41.60
CA ASN A 39 40.23 -1.20 -40.61
C ASN A 39 40.61 0.25 -40.19
N THR A 40 39.64 1.17 -40.19
CA THR A 40 39.86 2.60 -39.91
C THR A 40 39.34 2.94 -38.52
N CYS A 41 40.17 3.60 -37.71
CA CYS A 41 39.85 4.00 -36.35
C CYS A 41 40.39 5.39 -36.03
N ASP A 42 39.85 6.01 -34.99
CA ASP A 42 40.30 7.27 -34.43
C ASP A 42 41.75 7.12 -34.02
N LYS A 43 42.56 8.11 -34.40
CA LYS A 43 44.01 8.01 -34.30
C LYS A 43 44.51 8.20 -32.86
N ILE A 44 43.67 8.70 -31.95
CA ILE A 44 44.00 8.91 -30.55
C ILE A 44 43.64 7.67 -29.73
N ASP A 45 42.37 7.27 -29.74
CA ASP A 45 41.84 6.24 -28.84
C ASP A 45 41.57 4.88 -29.50
N GLY A 46 41.60 4.83 -30.83
CA GLY A 46 41.41 3.61 -31.60
C GLY A 46 39.96 3.14 -31.67
N SER A 47 39.00 4.07 -31.56
CA SER A 47 37.57 3.84 -31.76
C SER A 47 37.22 3.82 -33.26
N CYS A 48 36.35 2.93 -33.72
CA CYS A 48 36.10 2.72 -35.15
C CYS A 48 35.32 3.89 -35.76
N SER A 49 35.99 4.73 -36.57
CA SER A 49 35.43 5.99 -37.08
C SER A 49 34.29 5.82 -38.09
N HIS A 50 34.19 4.65 -38.71
CA HIS A 50 33.19 4.34 -39.74
C HIS A 50 32.22 3.21 -39.31
N GLY A 51 32.21 2.86 -38.03
CA GLY A 51 31.40 1.76 -37.48
C GLY A 51 32.06 0.38 -37.60
N CYS A 52 31.28 -0.65 -37.31
CA CYS A 52 31.71 -2.04 -37.20
C CYS A 52 31.36 -2.88 -38.43
N HIS A 53 32.13 -3.92 -38.68
CA HIS A 53 31.79 -4.97 -39.63
C HIS A 53 30.70 -5.89 -39.07
N GLY A 54 29.66 -6.18 -39.85
CA GLY A 54 28.67 -7.23 -39.56
C GLY A 54 27.90 -7.00 -38.26
N ASP A 55 27.86 -8.04 -37.44
CA ASP A 55 26.99 -8.19 -36.26
C ASP A 55 27.69 -7.70 -34.97
N LEU A 56 28.58 -6.71 -35.10
CA LEU A 56 29.44 -6.22 -34.01
C LEU A 56 29.04 -4.80 -33.59
N TYR A 57 29.23 -4.48 -32.31
CA TYR A 57 28.97 -3.16 -31.74
C TYR A 57 30.01 -2.71 -30.72
N GLY A 58 29.86 -1.44 -30.32
CA GLY A 58 30.70 -0.72 -29.38
C GLY A 58 31.74 0.12 -30.08
N GLU A 59 32.29 1.11 -29.38
CA GLU A 59 33.28 2.07 -29.92
C GLU A 59 34.47 1.39 -30.61
N ARG A 60 34.79 0.14 -30.25
CA ARG A 60 35.91 -0.63 -30.82
C ARG A 60 35.48 -1.92 -31.52
N CYS A 61 34.17 -2.15 -31.70
CA CYS A 61 33.63 -3.32 -32.40
C CYS A 61 34.10 -4.66 -31.83
N ASN A 62 34.06 -4.80 -30.49
CA ASN A 62 34.53 -5.98 -29.77
C ASN A 62 33.39 -6.84 -29.19
N SER A 63 32.15 -6.37 -29.28
CA SER A 63 30.98 -7.06 -28.75
C SER A 63 30.09 -7.54 -29.89
N ASN A 64 29.61 -8.78 -29.85
CA ASN A 64 28.62 -9.27 -30.81
C ASN A 64 27.23 -8.79 -30.40
N CYS A 65 26.41 -8.41 -31.37
CA CYS A 65 24.97 -8.26 -31.20
C CYS A 65 24.38 -9.55 -30.62
N SER A 66 23.31 -9.42 -29.84
CA SER A 66 22.56 -10.58 -29.34
C SER A 66 22.13 -11.47 -30.51
N SER A 67 22.19 -12.79 -30.33
CA SER A 67 21.69 -13.75 -31.33
C SER A 67 20.19 -13.64 -31.55
N HIS A 68 19.46 -12.98 -30.65
CA HIS A 68 18.02 -12.77 -30.72
C HIS A 68 17.65 -11.39 -31.27
N CYS A 69 18.64 -10.58 -31.68
CA CYS A 69 18.35 -9.43 -32.53
C CYS A 69 17.87 -9.93 -33.89
N LYS A 70 16.84 -9.29 -34.44
CA LYS A 70 16.35 -9.58 -35.79
C LYS A 70 17.47 -9.40 -36.82
N ASP A 71 17.68 -10.43 -37.63
CA ASP A 71 18.77 -10.53 -38.63
C ASP A 71 20.19 -10.37 -38.03
N GLY A 72 20.38 -10.57 -36.72
CA GLY A 72 21.65 -10.35 -36.03
C GLY A 72 22.08 -8.88 -35.95
N LYS A 73 21.18 -7.92 -36.19
CA LYS A 73 21.54 -6.49 -36.31
C LYS A 73 21.21 -5.69 -35.06
N CYS A 74 22.19 -4.92 -34.61
CA CYS A 74 22.04 -3.98 -33.51
C CYS A 74 22.70 -2.62 -33.84
N ASP A 75 22.38 -1.61 -33.05
CA ASP A 75 23.02 -0.30 -33.11
C ASP A 75 24.53 -0.46 -32.89
N VAL A 76 25.30 0.03 -33.86
CA VAL A 76 26.76 -0.13 -33.94
C VAL A 76 27.50 0.43 -32.72
N ARG A 77 26.89 1.37 -31.98
CA ARG A 77 27.53 2.01 -30.82
C ARG A 77 27.00 1.46 -29.50
N THR A 78 25.69 1.28 -29.38
CA THR A 78 25.03 0.92 -28.12
C THR A 78 24.77 -0.57 -27.96
N GLY A 79 24.76 -1.34 -29.06
CA GLY A 79 24.41 -2.77 -29.04
C GLY A 79 22.90 -3.04 -28.96
N ARG A 80 22.08 -1.99 -28.95
CA ARG A 80 20.62 -2.11 -28.89
C ARG A 80 20.07 -2.69 -30.19
N CYS A 81 19.27 -3.75 -30.11
CA CYS A 81 18.69 -4.38 -31.29
C CYS A 81 17.71 -3.43 -32.00
N ILE A 82 17.63 -3.52 -33.33
CA ILE A 82 16.64 -2.76 -34.13
C ILE A 82 15.23 -3.34 -33.94
N GLY A 83 15.16 -4.64 -33.64
CA GLY A 83 13.99 -5.37 -33.21
C GLY A 83 14.42 -6.77 -32.76
N CYS A 84 13.57 -7.46 -32.01
CA CYS A 84 13.82 -8.81 -31.57
C CYS A 84 13.26 -9.85 -32.55
N GLU A 85 13.87 -11.04 -32.54
CA GLU A 85 13.21 -12.26 -33.00
C GLU A 85 11.92 -12.51 -32.21
N ASP A 86 11.03 -13.31 -32.79
CA ASP A 86 9.77 -13.68 -32.11
C ASP A 86 10.09 -14.36 -30.76
N ASP A 87 9.25 -14.07 -29.76
CA ASP A 87 9.40 -14.55 -28.38
C ASP A 87 10.57 -13.96 -27.56
N TYR A 88 11.20 -12.87 -28.01
CA TYR A 88 12.19 -12.12 -27.23
C TYR A 88 11.84 -10.64 -27.06
N TYR A 89 12.30 -10.05 -25.96
CA TYR A 89 12.13 -8.63 -25.64
C TYR A 89 13.33 -8.08 -24.87
N GLY A 90 13.36 -6.76 -24.71
CA GLY A 90 14.47 -6.02 -24.10
C GLY A 90 15.27 -5.26 -25.15
N ASP A 91 16.04 -4.27 -24.71
CA ASP A 91 16.84 -3.43 -25.61
C ASP A 91 17.91 -4.25 -26.36
N MET A 92 18.36 -5.37 -25.81
CA MET A 92 19.30 -6.31 -26.45
C MET A 92 18.66 -7.68 -26.71
N CYS A 93 17.33 -7.79 -26.64
CA CYS A 93 16.58 -9.04 -26.81
C CYS A 93 17.09 -10.20 -25.94
N GLU A 94 17.46 -9.88 -24.70
CA GLU A 94 18.04 -10.80 -23.73
C GLU A 94 16.99 -11.61 -22.96
N GLU A 95 15.74 -11.13 -22.93
CA GLU A 95 14.65 -11.75 -22.19
C GLU A 95 13.68 -12.49 -23.12
N SER A 96 13.09 -13.58 -22.63
CA SER A 96 12.13 -14.40 -23.39
C SER A 96 10.68 -14.14 -22.97
N CYS A 97 9.75 -14.17 -23.93
CA CYS A 97 8.30 -14.12 -23.73
C CYS A 97 7.73 -15.47 -23.22
N SER A 98 8.53 -16.34 -22.62
CA SER A 98 8.17 -17.75 -22.33
C SER A 98 7.03 -17.91 -21.31
N THR A 99 6.72 -16.85 -20.56
CA THR A 99 5.61 -16.76 -19.60
C THR A 99 4.31 -16.25 -20.20
N CYS A 100 4.30 -15.87 -21.48
CA CYS A 100 3.13 -15.40 -22.20
C CYS A 100 2.45 -16.52 -23.01
N ASN A 101 1.13 -16.44 -23.16
CA ASN A 101 0.39 -17.22 -24.16
C ASN A 101 0.50 -16.52 -25.53
N GLY A 102 1.67 -16.68 -26.16
CA GLY A 102 2.03 -16.05 -27.43
C GLY A 102 3.03 -14.90 -27.28
N PRO A 103 3.13 -14.00 -28.27
CA PRO A 103 4.17 -12.97 -28.30
C PRO A 103 3.98 -11.92 -27.20
N CYS A 104 5.09 -11.32 -26.79
CA CYS A 104 5.12 -10.18 -25.89
C CYS A 104 5.67 -8.93 -26.60
N ARG A 105 5.37 -7.76 -26.04
CA ARG A 105 5.84 -6.49 -26.57
C ARG A 105 7.36 -6.41 -26.42
N GLN A 106 8.07 -6.25 -27.53
CA GLN A 106 9.53 -6.27 -27.57
C GLN A 106 10.23 -5.22 -26.69
N LEU A 107 9.55 -4.13 -26.33
CA LEU A 107 10.11 -3.07 -25.50
C LEU A 107 10.20 -3.45 -24.01
N ASP A 108 9.16 -4.08 -23.47
CA ASP A 108 8.99 -4.21 -22.02
C ASP A 108 8.41 -5.56 -21.58
N GLY A 109 8.22 -6.50 -22.50
CA GLY A 109 7.85 -7.88 -22.16
C GLY A 109 6.39 -8.07 -21.80
N VAL A 110 5.55 -7.05 -21.92
CA VAL A 110 4.11 -7.17 -21.65
C VAL A 110 3.48 -8.14 -22.65
N CYS A 111 2.82 -9.19 -22.16
CA CYS A 111 2.14 -10.17 -22.97
C CYS A 111 1.01 -9.51 -23.77
N LEU A 112 0.96 -9.78 -25.08
CA LEU A 112 -0.04 -9.15 -25.96
C LEU A 112 -1.43 -9.81 -25.86
N THR A 113 -1.47 -11.05 -25.36
CA THR A 113 -2.71 -11.82 -25.20
C THR A 113 -3.05 -12.01 -23.72
N ASP A 114 -2.35 -12.93 -23.06
CA ASP A 114 -2.54 -13.28 -21.65
C ASP A 114 -1.28 -13.99 -21.12
N CYS A 115 -1.21 -14.17 -19.80
CA CYS A 115 -0.23 -15.03 -19.15
C CYS A 115 -0.45 -16.49 -19.55
N LYS A 116 0.66 -17.22 -19.66
CA LYS A 116 0.65 -18.67 -19.75
C LYS A 116 0.08 -19.28 -18.47
N ASP A 117 -0.60 -20.42 -18.60
CA ASP A 117 -1.17 -21.14 -17.46
C ASP A 117 -0.12 -21.36 -16.37
N GLY A 118 -0.46 -20.93 -15.15
CA GLY A 118 0.43 -21.01 -13.99
C GLY A 118 1.30 -19.77 -13.78
N PHE A 119 1.14 -18.72 -14.57
CA PHE A 119 1.83 -17.44 -14.41
C PHE A 119 0.85 -16.27 -14.17
N TRP A 120 1.33 -15.23 -13.50
CA TRP A 120 0.62 -13.98 -13.24
C TRP A 120 1.60 -12.81 -13.10
N GLY A 121 1.11 -11.58 -13.19
CA GLY A 121 1.91 -10.38 -12.96
C GLY A 121 1.15 -9.10 -13.26
N SER A 122 1.36 -8.08 -12.44
CA SER A 122 0.76 -6.76 -12.65
C SER A 122 1.16 -6.18 -14.01
N ASN A 123 0.25 -5.45 -14.64
CA ASN A 123 0.45 -4.79 -15.94
C ASN A 123 0.79 -5.74 -17.11
N GLY A 124 0.44 -7.03 -17.00
CA GLY A 124 0.56 -8.00 -18.10
C GLY A 124 1.97 -8.58 -18.31
N LEU A 125 2.87 -8.46 -17.33
CA LEU A 125 4.25 -8.97 -17.40
C LEU A 125 4.38 -10.49 -17.13
N CYS A 126 3.44 -11.08 -16.40
CA CYS A 126 3.36 -12.54 -16.19
C CYS A 126 4.62 -13.21 -15.61
N LEU A 127 5.43 -12.49 -14.81
CA LEU A 127 6.71 -13.00 -14.29
C LEU A 127 6.60 -13.83 -12.99
N GLN A 128 5.44 -13.87 -12.35
CA GLN A 128 5.20 -14.58 -11.10
C GLN A 128 4.45 -15.89 -11.36
N THR A 129 4.57 -16.88 -10.47
CA THR A 129 3.92 -18.19 -10.64
C THR A 129 2.73 -18.36 -9.71
N CYS A 130 1.73 -19.12 -10.14
CA CYS A 130 0.59 -19.58 -9.34
C CYS A 130 0.90 -20.90 -8.59
N SER A 131 2.17 -21.18 -8.29
CA SER A 131 2.64 -22.51 -7.86
C SER A 131 1.96 -23.04 -6.59
N TYR A 132 1.50 -22.13 -5.74
CA TYR A 132 0.89 -22.43 -4.44
C TYR A 132 -0.64 -22.60 -4.51
N CYS A 133 -1.27 -22.29 -5.65
CA CYS A 133 -2.72 -22.37 -5.81
C CYS A 133 -3.17 -23.78 -6.22
N LYS A 134 -4.33 -24.22 -5.72
CA LYS A 134 -5.00 -25.46 -6.17
C LYS A 134 -5.26 -25.45 -7.69
N PRO A 135 -5.52 -26.62 -8.31
CA PRO A 135 -5.91 -26.69 -9.72
C PRO A 135 -7.02 -25.68 -10.06
N GLY A 136 -6.87 -24.98 -11.18
CA GLY A 136 -7.69 -23.82 -11.55
C GLY A 136 -6.92 -22.49 -11.53
N GLY A 137 -5.70 -22.47 -10.98
CA GLY A 137 -4.76 -21.35 -11.14
C GLY A 137 -5.06 -20.15 -10.27
N CYS A 138 -4.50 -19.00 -10.66
CA CYS A 138 -4.63 -17.74 -9.95
C CYS A 138 -5.04 -16.60 -10.89
N ARG A 139 -5.54 -15.51 -10.32
CA ARG A 139 -5.84 -14.29 -11.07
C ARG A 139 -4.56 -13.74 -11.69
N ILE A 140 -4.58 -13.55 -13.01
CA ILE A 140 -3.43 -13.07 -13.79
C ILE A 140 -2.94 -11.69 -13.34
N GLU A 141 -3.83 -10.85 -12.80
CA GLU A 141 -3.52 -9.46 -12.41
C GLU A 141 -2.81 -9.35 -11.05
N ASN A 142 -3.20 -10.18 -10.08
CA ASN A 142 -2.80 -10.01 -8.68
C ASN A 142 -2.41 -11.32 -7.96
N GLY A 143 -2.43 -12.45 -8.65
CA GLY A 143 -1.96 -13.73 -8.14
C GLY A 143 -2.90 -14.42 -7.16
N VAL A 144 -4.11 -13.90 -6.93
CA VAL A 144 -5.06 -14.47 -5.97
C VAL A 144 -5.58 -15.82 -6.46
N CYS A 145 -5.52 -16.84 -5.60
CA CYS A 145 -5.92 -18.19 -5.95
C CYS A 145 -7.46 -18.34 -5.99
N TYR A 146 -8.01 -18.88 -7.08
CA TYR A 146 -9.47 -19.05 -7.22
C TYR A 146 -10.03 -20.13 -6.29
N ASN A 147 -9.32 -21.26 -6.21
CA ASN A 147 -9.79 -22.47 -5.55
C ASN A 147 -9.06 -22.76 -4.23
N GLY A 148 -8.41 -21.76 -3.66
CA GLY A 148 -7.63 -21.88 -2.43
C GLY A 148 -6.24 -22.50 -2.64
N CYS A 149 -5.64 -22.96 -1.55
CA CYS A 149 -4.20 -23.27 -1.48
C CYS A 149 -3.88 -24.76 -1.59
N ARG A 150 -2.73 -25.09 -2.18
CA ARG A 150 -2.19 -26.45 -2.17
C ARG A 150 -1.58 -26.78 -0.81
N GLY A 151 -1.72 -28.03 -0.41
CA GLY A 151 -1.07 -28.55 0.80
C GLY A 151 -1.56 -27.86 2.07
N ASP A 152 -0.60 -27.45 2.88
CA ASP A 152 -0.67 -26.82 4.19
C ASP A 152 -0.38 -25.31 4.11
N LEU A 153 -0.79 -24.66 3.03
CA LEU A 153 -0.62 -23.23 2.81
C LEU A 153 -1.93 -22.47 3.03
N TYR A 154 -1.83 -21.20 3.42
CA TYR A 154 -2.97 -20.30 3.54
C TYR A 154 -2.68 -18.87 3.07
N GLY A 155 -3.75 -18.08 2.97
CA GLY A 155 -3.77 -16.69 2.54
C GLY A 155 -4.18 -16.56 1.07
N GLU A 156 -4.54 -15.35 0.64
CA GLU A 156 -5.12 -15.13 -0.70
C GLU A 156 -4.21 -15.56 -1.86
N ARG A 157 -2.89 -15.60 -1.62
CA ARG A 157 -1.84 -16.06 -2.55
C ARG A 157 -1.12 -17.32 -2.10
N CYS A 158 -1.56 -17.93 -0.99
CA CYS A 158 -1.03 -19.20 -0.48
C CYS A 158 0.47 -19.19 -0.18
N GLN A 159 0.97 -18.11 0.41
CA GLN A 159 2.41 -17.91 0.67
C GLN A 159 2.82 -18.21 2.12
N THR A 160 1.86 -18.52 2.99
CA THR A 160 2.10 -18.76 4.41
C THR A 160 1.81 -20.21 4.74
N ASN A 161 2.69 -20.88 5.47
CA ASN A 161 2.44 -22.24 5.97
C ASN A 161 1.47 -22.20 7.16
N CYS A 162 0.56 -23.16 7.22
CA CYS A 162 -0.16 -23.49 8.44
C CYS A 162 0.83 -23.79 9.57
N SER A 163 0.41 -23.58 10.82
CA SER A 163 1.18 -24.04 11.96
C SER A 163 1.41 -25.55 11.84
N ASN A 164 2.63 -25.99 12.14
CA ASN A 164 2.98 -27.41 12.22
C ASN A 164 2.28 -28.12 13.39
N HIS A 165 1.59 -27.37 14.25
CA HIS A 165 0.81 -27.85 15.37
C HIS A 165 -0.70 -27.90 15.09
N CYS A 166 -1.14 -27.53 13.89
CA CYS A 166 -2.46 -27.90 13.42
C CYS A 166 -2.55 -29.43 13.28
N LYS A 167 -3.71 -30.02 13.56
CA LYS A 167 -3.97 -31.44 13.26
C LYS A 167 -3.74 -31.73 11.78
N ASP A 168 -2.94 -32.77 11.53
CA ASP A 168 -2.50 -33.18 10.18
C ASP A 168 -1.76 -32.07 9.40
N GLY A 169 -1.28 -31.01 10.08
CA GLY A 169 -0.71 -29.82 9.46
C GLY A 169 -1.71 -29.00 8.65
N LYS A 170 -3.02 -29.15 8.87
CA LYS A 170 -4.05 -28.52 8.03
C LYS A 170 -4.76 -27.35 8.70
N CYS A 171 -4.88 -26.28 7.95
CA CYS A 171 -5.63 -25.10 8.31
C CYS A 171 -6.57 -24.66 7.18
N ASP A 172 -7.48 -23.75 7.51
CA ASP A 172 -8.31 -23.04 6.54
C ASP A 172 -7.42 -22.25 5.58
N ASP A 173 -7.57 -22.48 4.28
CA ASP A 173 -6.66 -21.97 3.27
C ASP A 173 -6.78 -20.46 3.03
N ARG A 174 -7.76 -19.78 3.62
CA ARG A 174 -7.89 -18.32 3.57
C ARG A 174 -7.39 -17.65 4.84
N THR A 175 -7.81 -18.15 5.98
CA THR A 175 -7.62 -17.50 7.28
C THR A 175 -6.41 -18.03 8.05
N GLY A 176 -5.92 -19.23 7.72
CA GLY A 176 -4.84 -19.89 8.45
C GLY A 176 -5.28 -20.60 9.73
N ARG A 177 -6.57 -20.52 10.07
CA ARG A 177 -7.15 -21.12 11.27
C ARG A 177 -7.09 -22.64 11.23
N CYS A 178 -6.54 -23.28 12.26
CA CYS A 178 -6.51 -24.74 12.35
C CYS A 178 -7.92 -25.32 12.58
N PHE A 179 -8.19 -26.50 11.99
CA PHE A 179 -9.43 -27.26 12.30
C PHE A 179 -9.39 -27.98 13.65
N GLY A 180 -8.24 -27.96 14.31
CA GLY A 180 -7.96 -28.48 15.63
C GLY A 180 -6.45 -28.53 15.84
N CYS A 181 -6.01 -28.60 17.10
CA CYS A 181 -4.59 -28.63 17.44
C CYS A 181 -4.10 -30.04 17.74
N GLU A 182 -2.82 -30.29 17.47
CA GLU A 182 -2.11 -31.44 18.04
C GLU A 182 -2.15 -31.38 19.56
N ASP A 183 -2.04 -32.55 20.19
CA ASP A 183 -2.10 -32.67 21.64
C ASP A 183 -0.97 -31.86 22.29
N GLY A 184 -1.34 -30.94 23.18
CA GLY A 184 -0.39 -30.05 23.84
C GLY A 184 -0.28 -28.66 23.23
N TYR A 185 -1.13 -28.33 22.25
CA TYR A 185 -1.24 -26.98 21.68
C TYR A 185 -2.69 -26.45 21.73
N TYR A 186 -2.84 -25.13 21.74
CA TYR A 186 -4.13 -24.44 21.80
C TYR A 186 -4.08 -23.09 21.07
N ASP A 187 -5.22 -22.40 21.05
CA ASP A 187 -5.57 -21.21 20.25
C ASP A 187 -6.11 -21.58 18.85
N ASP A 188 -6.45 -20.57 18.04
CA ASP A 188 -7.06 -20.78 16.73
C ASP A 188 -6.05 -21.08 15.61
N MET A 189 -4.76 -20.85 15.85
CA MET A 189 -3.63 -21.14 14.95
C MET A 189 -2.74 -22.28 15.49
N CYS A 190 -3.01 -22.80 16.67
CA CYS A 190 -2.27 -23.81 17.42
C CYS A 190 -0.81 -23.45 17.75
N ASP A 191 -0.48 -22.17 17.86
CA ASP A 191 0.90 -21.74 18.09
C ASP A 191 1.29 -21.73 19.57
N GLU A 192 0.30 -21.69 20.47
CA GLU A 192 0.52 -21.71 21.91
C GLU A 192 0.56 -23.13 22.50
N SER A 193 1.44 -23.35 23.48
CA SER A 193 1.66 -24.68 24.07
C SER A 193 0.98 -24.84 25.44
N CYS A 194 0.37 -26.01 25.70
CA CYS A 194 -0.13 -26.46 27.00
C CYS A 194 1.01 -26.82 27.99
N SER A 195 2.22 -26.27 27.81
CA SER A 195 3.42 -26.72 28.50
C SER A 195 3.36 -26.54 30.02
N THR A 196 2.47 -25.68 30.52
CA THR A 196 2.23 -25.41 31.94
C THR A 196 1.12 -26.27 32.58
N CYS A 197 0.41 -27.08 31.78
CA CYS A 197 -0.69 -27.94 32.24
C CYS A 197 -0.21 -29.33 32.67
N ASN A 198 -0.79 -29.88 33.74
CA ASN A 198 -0.54 -31.26 34.17
C ASN A 198 -1.33 -32.25 33.30
N GLY A 199 -1.01 -32.28 32.00
CA GLY A 199 -1.75 -33.04 30.99
C GLY A 199 -2.22 -32.13 29.85
N GLN A 200 -3.42 -32.39 29.33
CA GLN A 200 -3.98 -31.67 28.19
C GLN A 200 -4.65 -30.35 28.61
N CYS A 201 -4.65 -29.38 27.69
CA CYS A 201 -5.42 -28.16 27.80
C CYS A 201 -6.50 -28.08 26.73
N ARG A 202 -7.55 -27.30 26.99
CA ARG A 202 -8.64 -27.10 26.04
C ARG A 202 -8.12 -26.30 24.85
N GLN A 203 -8.24 -26.88 23.66
CA GLN A 203 -7.65 -26.33 22.44
C GLN A 203 -8.15 -24.92 22.09
N LEU A 204 -9.35 -24.51 22.51
CA LEU A 204 -9.90 -23.20 22.19
C LEU A 204 -9.21 -22.04 22.95
N ASP A 205 -8.85 -22.25 24.22
CA ASP A 205 -8.47 -21.16 25.11
C ASP A 205 -7.37 -21.51 26.13
N GLY A 206 -6.77 -22.70 26.04
CA GLY A 206 -5.61 -23.08 26.83
C GLY A 206 -5.91 -23.48 28.27
N VAL A 207 -7.19 -23.60 28.65
CA VAL A 207 -7.56 -24.00 30.02
C VAL A 207 -7.15 -25.45 30.29
N CYS A 208 -6.30 -25.67 31.29
CA CYS A 208 -5.83 -26.98 31.70
C CYS A 208 -6.97 -27.83 32.28
N LEU A 209 -7.17 -29.02 31.72
CA LEU A 209 -8.30 -29.90 32.09
C LEU A 209 -8.08 -30.63 33.43
N THR A 210 -6.82 -30.81 33.81
CA THR A 210 -6.37 -31.61 34.96
C THR A 210 -5.53 -30.81 35.96
N GLY A 211 -5.56 -29.47 35.86
CA GLY A 211 -4.80 -28.56 36.70
C GLY A 211 -3.39 -28.25 36.17
N CYS A 212 -2.63 -27.46 36.93
CA CYS A 212 -1.30 -26.98 36.54
C CYS A 212 -0.19 -27.99 36.86
N LYS A 213 0.91 -27.97 36.09
CA LYS A 213 2.15 -28.66 36.49
C LYS A 213 2.68 -28.11 37.80
N ASP A 214 3.41 -28.93 38.53
CA ASP A 214 4.08 -28.51 39.76
C ASP A 214 4.92 -27.26 39.51
N GLY A 215 4.67 -26.22 40.31
CA GLY A 215 5.33 -24.92 40.18
C GLY A 215 4.62 -23.93 39.26
N TYR A 216 3.40 -24.22 38.78
CA TYR A 216 2.56 -23.31 38.00
C TYR A 216 1.18 -23.09 38.63
N TRP A 217 0.58 -21.92 38.40
CA TRP A 217 -0.76 -21.53 38.85
C TRP A 217 -1.42 -20.51 37.91
N GLY A 218 -2.72 -20.28 38.06
CA GLY A 218 -3.42 -19.24 37.30
C GLY A 218 -4.95 -19.35 37.34
N CYS A 219 -5.62 -18.21 37.35
CA CYS A 219 -7.08 -18.14 37.41
C CYS A 219 -7.74 -18.83 36.21
N ASN A 220 -8.95 -19.36 36.43
CA ASN A 220 -9.76 -20.06 35.42
C ASN A 220 -9.05 -21.25 34.74
N GLY A 221 -8.01 -21.81 35.37
CA GLY A 221 -7.32 -23.01 34.91
C GLY A 221 -6.25 -22.80 33.84
N LEU A 222 -5.77 -21.57 33.59
CA LEU A 222 -4.79 -21.26 32.52
C LEU A 222 -3.32 -21.53 32.88
N CYS A 223 -2.97 -21.61 34.16
CA CYS A 223 -1.64 -22.03 34.62
C CYS A 223 -0.43 -21.23 34.07
N LEU A 224 -0.60 -19.96 33.69
CA LEU A 224 0.45 -19.14 33.07
C LEU A 224 1.45 -18.52 34.06
N GLN A 225 1.22 -18.65 35.37
CA GLN A 225 2.07 -18.05 36.41
C GLN A 225 2.91 -19.13 37.10
N THR A 226 4.07 -18.76 37.65
CA THR A 226 4.96 -19.70 38.34
C THR A 226 4.92 -19.51 39.86
N CYS A 227 5.03 -20.61 40.61
CA CYS A 227 5.21 -20.63 42.07
C CYS A 227 6.69 -20.39 42.48
N SER A 228 7.47 -19.68 41.67
CA SER A 228 8.95 -19.64 41.76
C SER A 228 9.50 -19.13 43.10
N TYR A 229 8.67 -18.47 43.89
CA TYR A 229 9.03 -17.82 45.14
C TYR A 229 8.44 -18.50 46.39
N CYS A 230 7.70 -19.60 46.22
CA CYS A 230 7.27 -20.45 47.32
C CYS A 230 8.42 -21.32 47.86
N ASN A 231 8.38 -21.63 49.15
CA ASN A 231 9.19 -22.71 49.73
C ASN A 231 8.80 -24.08 49.13
N THR A 232 9.55 -25.12 49.50
CA THR A 232 9.29 -26.50 49.04
C THR A 232 7.83 -26.88 49.23
N GLY A 233 7.16 -27.38 48.19
CA GLY A 233 5.75 -27.79 48.23
C GLY A 233 4.79 -27.02 47.31
N GLY A 234 5.22 -25.93 46.66
CA GLY A 234 4.44 -25.24 45.60
C GLY A 234 3.35 -24.29 46.09
N CYS A 235 2.43 -23.91 45.20
CA CYS A 235 1.32 -23.00 45.46
C CYS A 235 -0.05 -23.54 45.04
N LYS A 236 -1.11 -22.97 45.60
CA LYS A 236 -2.51 -23.25 45.22
C LYS A 236 -2.76 -22.86 43.77
N ILE A 237 -3.50 -23.70 43.07
CA ILE A 237 -3.74 -23.58 41.62
C ILE A 237 -4.61 -22.35 41.27
N GLU A 238 -5.60 -22.04 42.10
CA GLU A 238 -6.61 -21.00 41.82
C GLU A 238 -6.10 -19.57 42.09
N ASP A 239 -5.33 -19.41 43.16
CA ASP A 239 -4.97 -18.11 43.74
C ASP A 239 -3.46 -17.96 44.01
N GLY A 240 -2.61 -18.94 43.69
CA GLY A 240 -1.16 -18.81 43.81
C GLY A 240 -0.62 -18.78 45.23
N VAL A 241 -1.45 -19.04 46.24
CA VAL A 241 -1.03 -19.00 47.65
C VAL A 241 -0.07 -20.15 47.97
N CYS A 242 1.10 -19.86 48.54
CA CYS A 242 2.12 -20.88 48.81
C CYS A 242 1.75 -21.77 50.01
N TYR A 243 1.87 -23.09 49.86
CA TYR A 243 1.50 -24.04 50.93
C TYR A 243 2.42 -23.95 52.16
N ASN A 244 3.71 -23.68 51.97
CA ASN A 244 4.74 -23.68 53.02
C ASN A 244 5.41 -22.32 53.20
N GLY A 245 4.69 -21.23 52.89
CA GLY A 245 5.21 -19.86 52.98
C GLY A 245 6.29 -19.55 51.93
N CYS A 246 6.92 -18.39 52.10
CA CYS A 246 7.80 -17.79 51.10
C CYS A 246 9.28 -18.07 51.37
N LYS A 247 10.07 -18.07 50.30
CA LYS A 247 11.54 -18.01 50.41
C LYS A 247 11.96 -16.74 51.16
N ASP A 248 13.09 -16.80 51.87
CA ASP A 248 13.57 -15.71 52.73
C ASP A 248 13.63 -14.36 51.99
N GLY A 249 12.96 -13.33 52.54
CA GLY A 249 12.93 -11.97 52.00
C GLY A 249 11.57 -11.49 51.49
N VAL A 250 10.59 -12.38 51.33
CA VAL A 250 9.25 -12.06 50.78
C VAL A 250 8.16 -12.29 51.83
N ASN A 251 7.29 -11.31 52.09
CA ASN A 251 6.25 -11.37 53.13
C ASN A 251 4.85 -11.02 52.60
N ASN A 252 4.28 -11.90 51.75
CA ASN A 252 2.84 -11.92 51.42
C ASN A 252 2.36 -13.36 51.12
N THR A 253 1.05 -13.59 50.99
CA THR A 253 0.47 -14.95 50.94
C THR A 253 0.74 -15.70 49.63
N GLN A 254 1.07 -15.01 48.54
CA GLN A 254 1.41 -15.58 47.23
C GLN A 254 2.93 -15.58 46.95
N CYS A 255 3.72 -15.06 47.90
CA CYS A 255 5.17 -14.96 47.84
C CYS A 255 5.74 -14.23 46.61
N HIS A 256 5.01 -13.30 46.00
CA HIS A 256 5.56 -12.45 44.94
C HIS A 256 6.09 -11.14 45.52
N ASP A 257 7.26 -10.67 45.06
CA ASP A 257 7.77 -9.32 45.34
C ASP A 257 7.06 -8.23 44.50
N GLY A 258 5.90 -8.55 43.89
CA GLY A 258 5.29 -7.73 42.85
C GLY A 258 4.04 -8.33 42.20
N CYS A 259 3.52 -7.64 41.18
CA CYS A 259 2.43 -8.09 40.32
C CYS A 259 3.00 -8.63 39.00
N GLY A 260 2.41 -9.70 38.45
CA GLY A 260 2.75 -10.22 37.13
C GLY A 260 2.28 -9.31 35.98
N SER A 261 2.31 -9.81 34.74
CA SER A 261 1.80 -9.06 33.58
C SER A 261 0.35 -8.59 33.78
N LEU A 262 0.05 -7.37 33.30
CA LEU A 262 -1.32 -6.84 33.31
C LEU A 262 -2.25 -7.72 32.48
N PRO A 263 -3.47 -8.02 32.96
CA PRO A 263 -4.42 -8.82 32.20
C PRO A 263 -4.87 -8.08 30.92
N PRO A 264 -5.18 -8.81 29.85
CA PRO A 264 -5.63 -8.22 28.59
C PRO A 264 -6.97 -7.48 28.76
N ARG A 265 -7.15 -6.41 27.98
CA ARG A 265 -8.39 -5.60 27.93
C ARG A 265 -8.75 -5.32 26.48
N LEU A 266 -10.05 -5.24 26.19
CA LEU A 266 -10.53 -5.00 24.84
C LEU A 266 -9.95 -3.69 24.28
N ASN A 267 -9.36 -3.76 23.08
CA ASN A 267 -8.73 -2.64 22.39
C ASN A 267 -7.62 -1.93 23.19
N ALA A 268 -7.00 -2.59 24.16
CA ALA A 268 -5.97 -2.00 25.01
C ALA A 268 -4.81 -2.95 25.25
N LEU A 269 -3.60 -2.40 25.25
CA LEU A 269 -2.33 -3.07 25.48
C LEU A 269 -1.65 -2.46 26.70
N ALA A 270 -0.92 -3.25 27.47
CA ALA A 270 -0.10 -2.72 28.57
C ALA A 270 1.14 -2.00 28.01
N GLU A 271 1.48 -0.81 28.53
CA GLU A 271 2.68 -0.06 28.12
C GLU A 271 4.00 -0.67 28.62
N SER A 272 3.97 -1.85 29.23
CA SER A 272 5.14 -2.52 29.80
C SER A 272 5.31 -3.92 29.24
N VAL A 273 6.53 -4.22 28.79
CA VAL A 273 7.02 -5.55 28.39
C VAL A 273 7.65 -6.34 29.55
N GLN A 274 7.70 -5.79 30.76
CA GLN A 274 8.17 -6.52 31.95
C GLN A 274 7.13 -7.54 32.42
N ASN A 275 7.60 -8.74 32.77
CA ASN A 275 6.77 -9.83 33.27
C ASN A 275 6.46 -9.73 34.78
N LEU A 276 7.15 -8.84 35.51
CA LEU A 276 6.98 -8.67 36.95
C LEU A 276 7.25 -7.21 37.37
N HIS A 277 6.37 -6.64 38.19
CA HIS A 277 6.40 -5.25 38.65
C HIS A 277 6.39 -5.18 40.17
N PRO A 278 7.25 -4.37 40.81
CA PRO A 278 7.30 -4.31 42.27
C PRO A 278 5.99 -3.78 42.87
N ILE A 279 5.72 -4.16 44.12
CA ILE A 279 4.57 -3.62 44.88
C ILE A 279 4.58 -2.10 44.87
N GLY A 280 3.43 -1.48 44.59
CA GLY A 280 3.28 -0.03 44.48
C GLY A 280 3.65 0.54 43.10
N ALA A 281 4.15 -0.28 42.17
CA ALA A 281 4.36 0.13 40.79
C ALA A 281 3.05 0.55 40.11
N TYR A 282 3.19 1.41 39.10
CA TYR A 282 2.10 1.81 38.23
C TYR A 282 2.44 1.47 36.79
N VAL A 283 1.46 0.95 36.07
CA VAL A 283 1.57 0.67 34.64
C VAL A 283 0.29 1.15 33.97
N ASN A 284 0.43 1.80 32.82
CA ASN A 284 -0.74 2.27 32.07
C ASN A 284 -1.14 1.26 31.00
N TYR A 285 -2.43 1.23 30.70
CA TYR A 285 -2.91 0.76 29.42
C TYR A 285 -2.79 1.85 28.36
N LYS A 286 -2.45 1.44 27.15
CA LYS A 286 -2.54 2.22 25.93
C LYS A 286 -3.58 1.59 25.01
N CYS A 287 -4.49 2.40 24.47
CA CYS A 287 -5.44 1.91 23.49
C CYS A 287 -4.72 1.56 22.18
N ILE A 288 -5.24 0.57 21.44
CA ILE A 288 -4.77 0.26 20.08
C ILE A 288 -5.01 1.45 19.15
N ASP A 289 -4.31 1.49 18.03
CA ASP A 289 -4.46 2.55 17.04
C ASP A 289 -5.91 2.67 16.54
N GLY A 290 -6.41 3.90 16.51
CA GLY A 290 -7.82 4.21 16.20
C GLY A 290 -8.78 4.09 17.37
N ALA A 291 -8.33 3.68 18.56
CA ALA A 291 -9.12 3.65 19.78
C ALA A 291 -8.69 4.73 20.79
N TYR A 292 -9.68 5.29 21.49
CA TYR A 292 -9.50 6.42 22.40
C TYR A 292 -9.91 6.06 23.83
N LEU A 293 -9.05 6.46 24.77
CA LEU A 293 -9.22 6.17 26.19
C LEU A 293 -10.32 7.04 26.81
N GLN A 294 -11.26 6.40 27.48
CA GLN A 294 -12.25 7.03 28.35
C GLN A 294 -12.01 6.55 29.79
N GLY A 295 -11.74 7.48 30.71
CA GLY A 295 -11.40 7.17 32.10
C GLY A 295 -9.89 7.11 32.35
N SER A 296 -9.49 6.42 33.44
CA SER A 296 -8.08 6.30 33.84
C SER A 296 -7.51 4.97 33.39
N SER A 297 -6.40 4.96 32.64
CA SER A 297 -5.73 3.72 32.21
C SER A 297 -4.67 3.22 33.20
N ARG A 298 -4.44 3.94 34.30
CA ARG A 298 -3.31 3.71 35.21
C ARG A 298 -3.64 2.65 36.26
N ALA A 299 -3.13 1.44 36.06
CA ALA A 299 -3.24 0.34 37.02
C ALA A 299 -2.14 0.43 38.09
N ARG A 300 -2.46 0.02 39.32
CA ARG A 300 -1.51 0.02 40.44
C ARG A 300 -1.30 -1.38 40.99
N CYS A 301 -0.05 -1.77 41.19
CA CYS A 301 0.26 -3.02 41.87
C CYS A 301 -0.01 -2.89 43.37
N ARG A 302 -0.97 -3.66 43.91
CA ARG A 302 -1.34 -3.62 45.33
C ARG A 302 -0.35 -4.44 46.18
N PRO A 303 -0.26 -4.18 47.50
CA PRO A 303 0.51 -5.02 48.41
C PRO A 303 0.10 -6.49 48.43
N SER A 304 -1.12 -6.81 47.97
CA SER A 304 -1.60 -8.18 47.81
C SER A 304 -0.95 -8.95 46.64
N GLY A 305 -0.22 -8.28 45.74
CA GLY A 305 0.28 -8.90 44.50
C GLY A 305 -0.71 -8.83 43.33
N GLU A 306 -1.87 -8.21 43.52
CA GLU A 306 -2.90 -8.03 42.49
C GLU A 306 -2.90 -6.62 41.89
N TRP A 307 -3.29 -6.52 40.63
CA TRP A 307 -3.51 -5.23 39.98
C TRP A 307 -4.82 -4.57 40.43
N ASP A 308 -4.71 -3.34 40.92
CA ASP A 308 -5.82 -2.39 41.00
C ASP A 308 -6.07 -1.79 39.63
N ILE A 309 -7.04 -2.34 38.90
CA ILE A 309 -7.36 -1.88 37.54
C ILE A 309 -8.55 -0.92 37.62
N PRO A 310 -8.36 0.38 37.31
CA PRO A 310 -9.45 1.34 37.25
C PRO A 310 -10.48 0.99 36.16
N SER A 311 -11.69 1.55 36.26
CA SER A 311 -12.69 1.47 35.20
C SER A 311 -12.30 2.41 34.05
N PHE A 312 -12.05 1.83 32.88
CA PHE A 312 -11.80 2.56 31.64
C PHE A 312 -12.30 1.75 30.44
N THR A 313 -12.47 2.44 29.31
CA THR A 313 -12.77 1.82 28.01
C THR A 313 -11.88 2.41 26.93
N CYS A 314 -11.47 1.57 25.98
CA CYS A 314 -10.84 2.00 24.73
C CYS A 314 -11.86 1.86 23.60
N THR A 315 -12.46 2.98 23.21
CA THR A 315 -13.53 3.03 22.21
C THR A 315 -12.94 3.34 20.85
N ILE A 316 -13.24 2.53 19.84
CA ILE A 316 -12.81 2.77 18.46
C ILE A 316 -13.54 4.00 17.91
N ALA A 317 -12.80 4.93 17.33
CA ALA A 317 -13.35 6.00 16.50
C ALA A 317 -13.25 5.62 15.02
N ARG A 318 -14.39 5.57 14.35
CA ARG A 318 -14.51 5.24 12.92
C ARG A 318 -14.44 6.47 12.03
N THR A 319 -14.72 7.65 12.58
CA THR A 319 -14.70 8.94 11.87
C THR A 319 -14.01 10.01 12.72
N CYS A 320 -13.60 11.12 12.10
CA CYS A 320 -13.13 12.30 12.83
C CYS A 320 -14.17 12.84 13.82
N HIS A 321 -15.46 12.69 13.50
CA HIS A 321 -16.55 13.10 14.37
C HIS A 321 -16.54 12.30 15.68
N GLU A 322 -16.49 10.98 15.59
CA GLU A 322 -16.41 10.09 16.77
C GLU A 322 -15.11 10.34 17.57
N ALA A 323 -13.97 10.49 16.89
CA ALA A 323 -12.70 10.78 17.56
C ALA A 323 -12.79 12.07 18.38
N HIS A 324 -13.40 13.12 17.81
CA HIS A 324 -13.62 14.39 18.51
C HIS A 324 -14.53 14.23 19.74
N GLN A 325 -15.63 13.49 19.61
CA GLN A 325 -16.53 13.19 20.74
C GLN A 325 -15.82 12.42 21.86
N LEU A 326 -14.84 11.59 21.51
CA LEU A 326 -14.00 10.86 22.45
C LEU A 326 -12.84 11.72 23.02
N GLY A 327 -12.80 13.02 22.71
CA GLY A 327 -11.82 13.96 23.25
C GLY A 327 -10.48 14.02 22.50
N ALA A 328 -10.40 13.43 21.30
CA ALA A 328 -9.21 13.55 20.47
C ALA A 328 -9.01 15.00 20.00
N SER A 329 -7.75 15.45 19.98
CA SER A 329 -7.36 16.63 19.22
C SER A 329 -7.35 16.27 17.73
N VAL A 330 -8.29 16.82 16.98
CA VAL A 330 -8.53 16.47 15.56
C VAL A 330 -7.71 17.29 14.56
N THR A 331 -6.79 18.15 15.03
CA THR A 331 -5.92 18.97 14.19
C THR A 331 -4.44 18.68 14.50
N PRO A 332 -3.56 18.46 13.50
CA PRO A 332 -3.82 18.52 12.04
C PRO A 332 -4.40 17.21 11.46
N THR A 333 -4.12 16.07 12.09
CA THR A 333 -4.59 14.75 11.67
C THR A 333 -4.95 13.90 12.88
N VAL A 334 -5.71 12.85 12.65
CA VAL A 334 -6.17 11.90 13.66
C VAL A 334 -6.08 10.47 13.14
N VAL A 335 -6.00 9.49 14.02
CA VAL A 335 -6.01 8.07 13.66
C VAL A 335 -7.41 7.51 13.90
N ILE A 336 -8.06 7.02 12.86
CA ILE A 336 -9.39 6.40 12.93
C ILE A 336 -9.32 4.96 12.43
N LYS A 337 -10.33 4.16 12.76
CA LYS A 337 -10.49 2.80 12.27
C LYS A 337 -11.89 2.64 11.67
N PRO A 338 -12.10 3.04 10.39
CA PRO A 338 -13.42 3.05 9.75
C PRO A 338 -14.05 1.65 9.68
N ASP A 339 -13.23 0.61 9.56
CA ASP A 339 -13.63 -0.79 9.61
C ASP A 339 -12.77 -1.53 10.65
N ILE A 340 -13.40 -2.32 11.52
CA ILE A 340 -12.73 -3.00 12.62
C ILE A 340 -11.78 -4.11 12.17
N GLU A 341 -11.99 -4.67 10.97
CA GLU A 341 -11.15 -5.73 10.40
C GLU A 341 -9.94 -5.18 9.64
N LEU A 342 -9.92 -3.88 9.35
CA LEU A 342 -8.86 -3.22 8.59
C LEU A 342 -7.86 -2.48 9.50
N PRO A 343 -6.63 -2.20 9.01
CA PRO A 343 -5.70 -1.35 9.73
C PRO A 343 -6.25 0.05 10.02
N ALA A 344 -5.78 0.67 11.11
CA ALA A 344 -6.09 2.05 11.42
C ALA A 344 -5.49 3.02 10.37
N LEU A 345 -6.16 4.14 10.16
CA LEU A 345 -5.84 5.10 9.11
C LEU A 345 -5.62 6.49 9.71
N THR A 346 -4.56 7.16 9.27
CA THR A 346 -4.34 8.57 9.59
C THR A 346 -5.07 9.45 8.58
N VAL A 347 -5.97 10.31 9.06
CA VAL A 347 -6.81 11.18 8.22
C VAL A 347 -6.74 12.63 8.67
N SER A 348 -7.09 13.55 7.77
CA SER A 348 -7.29 14.96 8.09
C SER A 348 -8.73 15.20 8.53
N CYS A 349 -8.92 16.07 9.51
CA CYS A 349 -10.26 16.49 9.92
C CYS A 349 -10.48 17.96 9.58
N GLU A 350 -11.71 18.28 9.20
CA GLU A 350 -12.15 19.65 8.98
C GLU A 350 -13.23 20.02 9.99
N VAL A 351 -12.95 21.03 10.80
CA VAL A 351 -13.89 21.54 11.82
C VAL A 351 -14.62 22.74 11.26
N THR A 352 -15.95 22.66 11.22
CA THR A 352 -16.84 23.72 10.75
C THR A 352 -17.95 23.96 11.77
N ASP A 353 -18.75 25.01 11.60
CA ASP A 353 -19.94 25.25 12.40
C ASP A 353 -20.97 24.10 12.29
N ASN A 354 -20.93 23.35 11.18
CA ASN A 354 -21.83 22.22 10.90
C ASN A 354 -21.30 20.89 11.44
N GLY A 355 -20.18 20.89 12.16
CA GLY A 355 -19.57 19.72 12.77
C GLY A 355 -18.16 19.41 12.27
N VAL A 356 -17.65 18.27 12.72
CA VAL A 356 -16.32 17.75 12.41
C VAL A 356 -16.42 16.72 11.30
N TYR A 357 -15.77 16.98 10.18
CA TYR A 357 -15.73 16.11 9.01
C TYR A 357 -14.40 15.37 8.94
N THR A 358 -14.45 14.11 8.52
CA THR A 358 -13.31 13.42 7.92
C THR A 358 -13.12 13.95 6.50
N ALA A 359 -11.98 14.60 6.25
CA ALA A 359 -11.68 15.25 4.98
C ALA A 359 -10.67 14.41 4.17
N ILE A 360 -11.05 14.02 2.97
CA ILE A 360 -10.20 13.33 2.01
C ILE A 360 -9.76 14.33 0.95
N GLY A 361 -8.45 14.55 0.89
CA GLY A 361 -7.83 15.52 0.00
C GLY A 361 -7.93 15.09 -1.45
N ASN A 362 -8.38 15.98 -2.32
CA ASN A 362 -8.16 15.80 -3.75
C ASN A 362 -6.75 16.33 -4.09
N CYS A 363 -5.98 15.56 -4.84
CA CYS A 363 -4.61 15.88 -5.24
C CYS A 363 -4.57 16.66 -6.57
N GLY A 364 -5.70 17.20 -7.02
CA GLY A 364 -5.82 17.98 -8.24
C GLY A 364 -5.34 19.42 -8.05
N ALA A 365 -5.24 20.15 -9.16
CA ALA A 365 -5.06 21.60 -9.10
C ALA A 365 -6.31 22.26 -8.50
N GLU A 366 -6.13 23.37 -7.77
CA GLU A 366 -7.25 24.15 -7.21
C GLU A 366 -8.25 24.61 -8.29
N ARG A 367 -7.78 24.77 -9.53
CA ARG A 367 -8.58 25.14 -10.69
C ARG A 367 -7.91 24.66 -11.97
N THR A 368 -8.61 23.90 -12.80
CA THR A 368 -8.09 23.31 -14.03
C THR A 368 -8.70 23.97 -15.25
N TYR A 369 -7.87 24.41 -16.21
CA TYR A 369 -8.29 24.96 -17.51
C TYR A 369 -8.49 23.87 -18.56
N VAL A 370 -9.53 23.99 -19.38
CA VAL A 370 -9.83 23.05 -20.48
C VAL A 370 -10.19 23.82 -21.75
N GLN A 371 -9.51 23.46 -22.85
CA GLN A 371 -9.77 23.91 -24.22
C GLN A 371 -9.30 22.84 -25.22
N GLY A 372 -9.90 22.78 -26.41
CA GLY A 372 -9.52 21.91 -27.52
C GLY A 372 -10.36 20.63 -27.65
N TYR A 373 -11.44 20.51 -26.88
CA TYR A 373 -12.25 19.30 -26.80
C TYR A 373 -13.68 19.59 -27.27
N GLU A 374 -13.95 19.31 -28.55
CA GLU A 374 -15.23 19.61 -29.19
C GLU A 374 -16.31 18.58 -28.85
N ALA A 375 -16.02 17.28 -29.02
CA ALA A 375 -17.01 16.24 -28.83
C ALA A 375 -17.50 16.17 -27.36
N PRO A 376 -18.78 15.84 -27.12
CA PRO A 376 -19.33 15.67 -25.78
C PRO A 376 -18.45 14.75 -24.93
N ARG A 377 -18.07 15.19 -23.73
CA ARG A 377 -17.30 14.41 -22.75
C ARG A 377 -15.97 13.85 -23.29
N SER A 378 -15.37 14.51 -24.28
CA SER A 378 -14.11 14.06 -24.90
C SER A 378 -12.86 14.40 -24.07
N TYR A 379 -12.93 15.41 -23.21
CA TYR A 379 -11.95 15.60 -22.15
C TYR A 379 -12.31 14.71 -20.95
N ASN A 380 -11.30 14.05 -20.36
CA ASN A 380 -11.42 13.26 -19.15
C ASN A 380 -10.42 13.75 -18.10
N GLY A 381 -10.91 14.50 -17.12
CA GLY A 381 -10.16 14.96 -15.96
C GLY A 381 -10.32 13.98 -14.80
N THR A 382 -9.41 13.00 -14.70
CA THR A 382 -9.39 12.05 -13.58
C THR A 382 -9.01 12.77 -12.27
N ILE A 383 -9.73 12.46 -11.20
CA ILE A 383 -9.53 13.04 -9.88
C ILE A 383 -8.80 12.03 -9.01
N ASN A 384 -7.57 12.38 -8.62
CA ASN A 384 -6.78 11.58 -7.70
C ASN A 384 -7.00 12.07 -6.26
N TYR A 385 -7.06 11.14 -5.32
CA TYR A 385 -7.21 11.43 -3.90
C TYR A 385 -5.94 11.03 -3.14
N ASN A 386 -5.79 11.56 -1.93
CA ASN A 386 -4.67 11.23 -1.05
C ASN A 386 -4.82 9.86 -0.33
N LEU A 387 -5.90 9.13 -0.61
CA LEU A 387 -6.23 7.81 -0.07
C LEU A 387 -6.70 6.89 -1.20
N ASP A 388 -6.54 5.58 -1.01
CA ASP A 388 -7.05 4.59 -1.95
C ASP A 388 -8.58 4.58 -1.97
N LEU A 389 -9.18 4.34 -3.15
CA LEU A 389 -10.64 4.36 -3.30
C LEU A 389 -11.33 3.39 -2.32
N TYR A 390 -10.73 2.24 -2.04
CA TYR A 390 -11.23 1.28 -1.05
C TYR A 390 -11.27 1.87 0.37
N GLN A 391 -10.21 2.59 0.78
CA GLN A 391 -10.16 3.26 2.09
C GLN A 391 -11.22 4.37 2.17
N ILE A 392 -11.39 5.14 1.08
CA ILE A 392 -12.40 6.21 1.00
C ILE A 392 -13.81 5.63 1.12
N ILE A 393 -14.10 4.50 0.46
CA ILE A 393 -15.38 3.80 0.57
C ILE A 393 -15.66 3.39 2.01
N ASN A 394 -14.66 2.88 2.74
CA ASN A 394 -14.83 2.49 4.14
C ASN A 394 -15.10 3.69 5.05
N ILE A 395 -14.43 4.83 4.82
CA ILE A 395 -14.73 6.09 5.52
C ILE A 395 -16.16 6.54 5.22
N ALA A 396 -16.55 6.53 3.94
CA ALA A 396 -17.89 6.94 3.53
C ALA A 396 -18.96 6.05 4.16
N ASN A 397 -18.75 4.72 4.14
CA ASN A 397 -19.68 3.75 4.72
C ASN A 397 -19.81 3.92 6.24
N ALA A 398 -18.71 4.21 6.93
CA ALA A 398 -18.70 4.49 8.37
C ALA A 398 -19.35 5.83 8.75
N SER A 399 -19.47 6.77 7.80
CA SER A 399 -20.04 8.10 8.04
C SER A 399 -21.55 8.11 7.79
N ALA A 400 -22.30 8.98 8.45
CA ALA A 400 -23.73 9.14 8.18
C ALA A 400 -23.99 9.80 6.82
N GLU A 401 -23.21 10.83 6.48
CA GLU A 401 -23.34 11.59 5.25
C GLU A 401 -21.98 12.02 4.69
N CYS A 402 -21.95 12.24 3.37
CA CYS A 402 -20.79 12.74 2.66
C CYS A 402 -21.20 13.83 1.68
N GLU A 403 -20.35 14.83 1.51
CA GLU A 403 -20.52 15.88 0.53
C GLU A 403 -19.20 16.21 -0.19
N GLN A 404 -19.32 16.60 -1.46
CA GLN A 404 -18.20 17.03 -2.26
C GLN A 404 -18.59 18.24 -3.11
N PHE A 405 -17.79 19.31 -3.02
CA PHE A 405 -18.02 20.52 -3.78
C PHE A 405 -17.49 20.39 -5.21
N ILE A 406 -18.27 20.83 -6.19
CA ILE A 406 -17.82 20.94 -7.58
C ILE A 406 -18.25 22.29 -8.12
N LYS A 407 -17.33 22.96 -8.80
CA LYS A 407 -17.57 24.20 -9.54
C LYS A 407 -17.15 24.03 -10.98
N PHE A 408 -18.01 24.47 -11.87
CA PHE A 408 -17.78 24.52 -13.31
C PHE A 408 -17.98 25.94 -13.80
N GLU A 409 -16.95 26.50 -14.45
CA GLU A 409 -16.97 27.81 -15.06
C GLU A 409 -16.87 27.65 -16.57
N CYS A 410 -17.75 28.32 -17.31
CA CYS A 410 -17.88 28.17 -18.74
C CYS A 410 -17.83 29.54 -19.43
N HIS A 411 -17.23 29.55 -20.62
CA HIS A 411 -17.32 30.64 -21.57
C HIS A 411 -17.73 30.05 -22.91
N ASN A 412 -19.02 30.19 -23.24
CA ASN A 412 -19.62 29.60 -24.43
C ASN A 412 -19.50 28.05 -24.48
N VAL A 413 -19.80 27.38 -23.36
CA VAL A 413 -19.79 25.91 -23.24
C VAL A 413 -21.11 25.45 -22.65
N ARG A 414 -21.82 24.52 -23.32
CA ARG A 414 -23.09 23.95 -22.85
C ARG A 414 -22.86 22.79 -21.87
N VAL A 415 -23.42 22.86 -20.67
CA VAL A 415 -23.13 21.91 -19.59
C VAL A 415 -23.93 20.61 -19.70
N ILE A 416 -25.23 20.65 -20.01
CA ILE A 416 -26.12 19.48 -19.92
C ILE A 416 -25.74 18.39 -20.92
N SER A 417 -25.39 18.79 -22.15
CA SER A 417 -25.11 17.84 -23.24
C SER A 417 -23.64 17.42 -23.33
N TYR A 418 -22.71 18.22 -22.79
CA TYR A 418 -21.26 18.01 -23.02
C TYR A 418 -20.45 17.73 -21.76
N VAL A 419 -20.97 18.09 -20.58
CA VAL A 419 -20.30 17.86 -19.30
C VAL A 419 -20.88 16.62 -18.61
N GLY A 420 -20.07 15.97 -17.79
CA GLY A 420 -20.48 14.81 -16.99
C GLY A 420 -19.59 14.61 -15.78
N LEU A 421 -20.09 13.87 -14.79
CA LEU A 421 -19.33 13.46 -13.61
C LEU A 421 -19.31 11.93 -13.56
N THR A 422 -18.15 11.35 -13.30
CA THR A 422 -18.01 9.91 -13.08
C THR A 422 -18.03 9.64 -11.59
N THR A 423 -18.90 8.74 -11.14
CA THR A 423 -19.07 8.36 -9.74
C THR A 423 -17.98 7.38 -9.29
N ARG A 424 -17.94 7.05 -7.99
CA ARG A 424 -17.02 6.03 -7.45
C ARG A 424 -17.22 4.63 -8.05
N THR A 425 -18.38 4.34 -8.63
CA THR A 425 -18.68 3.05 -9.28
C THR A 425 -18.24 3.02 -10.75
N GLY A 426 -17.72 4.13 -11.27
CA GLY A 426 -17.38 4.29 -12.68
C GLY A 426 -18.57 4.68 -13.57
N GLU A 427 -19.77 4.81 -12.99
CA GLU A 427 -20.96 5.21 -13.73
C GLU A 427 -21.03 6.72 -13.94
N LEU A 428 -21.65 7.13 -15.05
CA LEU A 428 -21.96 8.53 -15.31
C LEU A 428 -23.10 8.99 -14.40
N ALA A 429 -22.85 10.04 -13.61
CA ALA A 429 -23.85 10.67 -12.77
C ALA A 429 -25.00 11.25 -13.61
N THR A 430 -26.21 11.21 -13.05
CA THR A 430 -27.43 11.77 -13.65
C THR A 430 -27.79 13.15 -13.05
N TYR A 431 -26.77 13.87 -12.60
CA TYR A 431 -26.85 15.22 -12.02
C TYR A 431 -25.58 16.00 -12.34
N LEU A 432 -25.64 17.31 -12.18
CA LEU A 432 -24.52 18.23 -12.36
C LEU A 432 -24.21 18.94 -11.02
N MET A 433 -23.52 20.07 -11.08
CA MET A 433 -23.01 20.81 -9.91
C MET A 433 -24.14 21.20 -8.95
N GLY A 434 -24.29 20.42 -7.88
CA GLY A 434 -25.31 20.56 -6.83
C GLY A 434 -26.76 20.36 -7.28
N GLY A 435 -26.98 19.73 -8.43
CA GLY A 435 -28.31 19.44 -8.98
C GLY A 435 -29.01 18.23 -8.35
N ILE A 436 -30.24 17.98 -8.79
CA ILE A 436 -31.06 16.84 -8.35
C ILE A 436 -30.76 15.62 -9.24
N LYS A 437 -30.45 14.49 -8.62
CA LYS A 437 -30.23 13.19 -9.28
C LYS A 437 -31.42 12.81 -10.18
N GLY A 438 -31.11 12.48 -11.42
CA GLY A 438 -32.07 12.15 -12.48
C GLY A 438 -32.62 13.35 -13.24
N GLN A 439 -32.39 14.58 -12.78
CA GLN A 439 -32.93 15.76 -13.46
C GLN A 439 -31.95 16.32 -14.49
N MET A 440 -30.63 16.25 -14.27
CA MET A 440 -29.63 16.97 -15.09
C MET A 440 -29.84 18.49 -15.06
N ASP A 441 -29.96 19.04 -13.85
CA ASP A 441 -29.94 20.46 -13.56
C ASP A 441 -28.77 20.82 -12.62
N CYS A 442 -28.61 22.10 -12.33
CA CYS A 442 -27.59 22.63 -11.42
C CYS A 442 -28.23 23.25 -10.18
N ALA A 443 -27.44 23.50 -9.14
CA ALA A 443 -27.91 24.11 -7.89
C ALA A 443 -28.65 25.44 -8.11
N CYS A 444 -28.28 26.22 -9.12
CA CYS A 444 -28.97 27.47 -9.43
C CYS A 444 -30.44 27.26 -9.79
N HIS A 445 -30.81 26.10 -10.35
CA HIS A 445 -32.18 25.81 -10.78
C HIS A 445 -33.06 25.54 -9.56
N ILE A 446 -32.53 24.74 -8.63
CA ILE A 446 -33.16 24.48 -7.32
C ILE A 446 -33.42 25.79 -6.58
N ASN A 447 -32.44 26.71 -6.63
CA ASN A 447 -32.51 27.98 -5.92
C ASN A 447 -33.23 29.09 -6.70
N ASN A 448 -33.74 28.84 -7.92
CA ASN A 448 -34.32 29.86 -8.81
C ASN A 448 -33.39 31.06 -9.07
N THR A 449 -32.10 30.79 -9.24
CA THR A 449 -31.04 31.78 -9.47
C THR A 449 -30.35 31.64 -10.82
N CYS A 450 -30.73 30.67 -11.65
CA CYS A 450 -30.14 30.54 -12.98
C CYS A 450 -30.55 31.71 -13.89
N VAL A 451 -29.64 32.13 -14.76
CA VAL A 451 -29.93 33.12 -15.81
C VAL A 451 -31.11 32.68 -16.67
N ASP A 452 -32.01 33.62 -16.98
CA ASP A 452 -33.19 33.41 -17.84
C ASP A 452 -34.06 32.20 -17.47
N ASN A 453 -34.08 31.81 -16.19
CA ASN A 453 -34.77 30.62 -15.69
C ASN A 453 -34.33 29.31 -16.39
N LEU A 454 -33.08 29.25 -16.87
CA LEU A 454 -32.50 28.03 -17.41
C LEU A 454 -32.26 26.98 -16.31
N ARG A 455 -31.84 25.78 -16.73
CA ARG A 455 -31.54 24.65 -15.83
C ARG A 455 -30.15 24.71 -15.21
N CYS A 456 -29.23 25.42 -15.86
CA CYS A 456 -27.90 25.74 -15.40
C CYS A 456 -27.50 27.09 -16.03
N ASN A 457 -26.61 27.83 -15.39
CA ASN A 457 -26.11 29.09 -15.94
C ASN A 457 -25.34 28.87 -17.26
N CYS A 458 -24.56 27.80 -17.33
CA CYS A 458 -23.75 27.48 -18.50
C CYS A 458 -24.55 27.06 -19.73
N GLU A 459 -25.84 26.72 -19.60
CA GLU A 459 -26.69 26.45 -20.76
C GLU A 459 -26.95 27.67 -21.64
N LYS A 460 -26.68 28.88 -21.12
CA LYS A 460 -26.97 30.13 -21.83
C LYS A 460 -26.15 30.29 -23.12
N ASN A 461 -24.90 29.81 -23.11
CA ASN A 461 -24.00 29.77 -24.26
C ASN A 461 -23.90 31.11 -25.03
N ASP A 462 -23.54 32.19 -24.33
CA ASP A 462 -23.64 33.58 -24.82
C ASP A 462 -22.33 34.38 -24.78
N ASN A 463 -21.17 33.73 -24.87
CA ASN A 463 -19.84 34.37 -24.79
C ASN A 463 -19.63 35.25 -23.53
N VAL A 464 -20.28 34.88 -22.43
CA VAL A 464 -20.06 35.48 -21.10
C VAL A 464 -19.57 34.39 -20.17
N TRP A 465 -18.61 34.71 -19.30
CA TRP A 465 -18.20 33.81 -18.24
C TRP A 465 -19.36 33.57 -17.27
N ARG A 466 -19.72 32.31 -17.11
CA ARG A 466 -20.78 31.85 -16.21
C ARG A 466 -20.25 30.70 -15.36
N ALA A 467 -20.95 30.42 -14.27
CA ALA A 467 -20.58 29.33 -13.39
C ALA A 467 -21.80 28.61 -12.81
N ASP A 468 -21.64 27.31 -12.64
CA ASP A 468 -22.53 26.45 -11.89
C ASP A 468 -21.69 25.74 -10.82
N GLU A 469 -22.15 25.78 -9.58
CA GLU A 469 -21.42 25.21 -8.45
C GLU A 469 -22.36 24.65 -7.38
N GLY A 470 -21.88 23.66 -6.64
CA GLY A 470 -22.64 23.12 -5.53
C GLY A 470 -22.04 21.85 -4.95
N PHE A 471 -22.62 21.43 -3.83
CA PHE A 471 -22.25 20.18 -3.17
C PHE A 471 -23.08 19.02 -3.72
N ILE A 472 -22.39 17.98 -4.16
CA ILE A 472 -22.97 16.65 -4.38
C ILE A 472 -23.11 15.97 -3.02
N ARG A 473 -24.28 15.41 -2.71
CA ARG A 473 -24.59 14.76 -1.41
C ARG A 473 -25.07 13.32 -1.54
N TYR A 474 -24.90 12.72 -2.72
CA TYR A 474 -25.25 11.33 -2.97
C TYR A 474 -24.12 10.44 -2.49
N LYS A 475 -24.12 10.08 -1.19
CA LYS A 475 -23.08 9.28 -0.53
C LYS A 475 -22.66 8.04 -1.32
N GLU A 476 -23.62 7.35 -1.95
CA GLU A 476 -23.35 6.13 -2.73
C GLU A 476 -22.59 6.35 -4.04
N ASP A 477 -22.60 7.58 -4.54
CA ASP A 477 -21.92 7.96 -5.77
C ASP A 477 -20.56 8.62 -5.49
N LEU A 478 -20.32 9.06 -4.24
CA LEU A 478 -19.12 9.77 -3.83
C LEU A 478 -17.98 8.83 -3.38
N PRO A 479 -16.71 9.18 -3.64
CA PRO A 479 -16.25 10.41 -4.30
C PRO A 479 -16.49 10.43 -5.82
N ILE A 480 -16.53 11.62 -6.42
CA ILE A 480 -16.47 11.76 -7.87
C ILE A 480 -15.04 11.43 -8.34
N THR A 481 -14.91 10.56 -9.34
CA THR A 481 -13.61 10.03 -9.80
C THR A 481 -13.12 10.68 -11.08
N ALA A 482 -14.02 11.30 -11.86
CA ALA A 482 -13.63 12.12 -13.00
C ALA A 482 -14.67 13.20 -13.29
N ILE A 483 -14.20 14.29 -13.92
CA ILE A 483 -15.04 15.26 -14.62
C ILE A 483 -14.81 15.11 -16.12
N LEU A 484 -15.89 15.07 -16.88
CA LEU A 484 -15.88 14.93 -18.33
C LEU A 484 -16.35 16.23 -18.95
N LEU A 485 -15.65 16.73 -19.97
CA LEU A 485 -15.98 18.01 -20.64
C LEU A 485 -15.95 17.88 -22.17
N GLY A 486 -16.67 18.76 -22.85
CA GLY A 486 -16.70 18.94 -24.31
C GLY A 486 -17.14 20.37 -24.65
N ASP A 487 -17.45 20.68 -25.91
CA ASP A 487 -17.88 22.02 -26.36
C ASP A 487 -16.83 23.10 -26.06
N THR A 488 -15.55 22.74 -26.17
CA THR A 488 -14.40 23.64 -26.00
C THR A 488 -13.49 23.67 -27.22
N GLY A 489 -14.01 23.32 -28.40
CA GLY A 489 -13.21 23.17 -29.62
C GLY A 489 -12.91 24.49 -30.32
N SER A 490 -13.76 25.51 -30.15
CA SER A 490 -13.59 26.81 -30.81
C SER A 490 -12.62 27.73 -30.06
N SER A 491 -12.12 28.75 -30.75
CA SER A 491 -11.14 29.69 -30.19
C SER A 491 -11.69 30.58 -29.07
N TYR A 492 -13.00 30.62 -28.86
CA TYR A 492 -13.70 31.40 -27.82
C TYR A 492 -14.43 30.49 -26.81
N GLU A 493 -14.19 29.19 -26.84
CA GLU A 493 -14.84 28.22 -25.95
C GLU A 493 -13.84 27.72 -24.92
N TYR A 494 -14.14 28.01 -23.65
CA TYR A 494 -13.22 27.75 -22.56
C TYR A 494 -13.98 27.27 -21.34
N ALA A 495 -13.33 26.38 -20.58
CA ALA A 495 -13.86 25.91 -19.32
C ALA A 495 -12.80 25.94 -18.23
N TYR A 496 -13.25 26.18 -17.00
CA TYR A 496 -12.52 25.80 -15.80
C TYR A 496 -13.37 24.90 -14.91
N TYR A 497 -12.70 24.01 -14.17
CA TYR A 497 -13.37 23.27 -13.12
C TYR A 497 -12.53 23.23 -11.85
N THR A 498 -13.23 23.13 -10.73
CA THR A 498 -12.67 22.94 -9.39
C THR A 498 -13.41 21.81 -8.71
N VAL A 499 -12.66 20.87 -8.13
CA VAL A 499 -13.19 19.78 -7.31
C VAL A 499 -12.70 20.00 -5.89
N GLY A 500 -13.62 20.02 -4.93
CA GLY A 500 -13.32 20.10 -3.52
C GLY A 500 -12.96 18.75 -2.92
N ASN A 501 -12.42 18.78 -1.70
CA ASN A 501 -12.22 17.58 -0.89
C ASN A 501 -13.55 16.85 -0.67
N LEU A 502 -13.50 15.53 -0.57
CA LEU A 502 -14.63 14.76 -0.07
C LEU A 502 -14.67 14.95 1.45
N ARG A 503 -15.83 15.36 1.96
CA ARG A 503 -16.07 15.57 3.38
C ARG A 503 -17.14 14.61 3.85
N CYS A 504 -16.84 13.79 4.83
CA CYS A 504 -17.79 12.85 5.41
C CYS A 504 -17.89 13.06 6.92
N LYS A 505 -19.11 13.05 7.48
CA LYS A 505 -19.33 13.16 8.93
C LYS A 505 -20.46 12.25 9.38
N GLY A 506 -20.55 12.09 10.70
CA GLY A 506 -21.49 11.19 11.36
C GLY A 506 -20.78 10.19 12.23
#